data_AF-A0A9P4SIY1-F1
#
_entry.id   AF-A0A9P4SIY1-F1
#
_cell.length_a   1.000
_cell.length_b   1.000
_cell.length_c   1.000
_cell.angle_alpha   90.00
_cell.angle_beta   90.00
_cell.angle_gamma   90.00
#
_symmetry.space_group_name_H-M   'P 1'
#
loop_
_entity.id
_entity.type
_entity.pdbx_description
1 polymer ?
#
loop_
_entity_poly.entity_id
_entity_poly.type
_entity_poly.pdbx_seq_one_letter_code
_entity_poly.pdbx_strand_id
1 'polypeptide(L)'
;MYTFPSLNSTSMTTKLWIWSRSSRIICSLSLDAPPGSLFEQLTGNPFFTAGFGLAAIAAAARFGQKALKYGVEGLRRRMLVDITITHKNEHYQPLLHWMSAYHKAQSTGLDPVSNSIVNHESRGLISSLISKFTPRLHHFQLESEKVNRPDGSPITHFSLVPGPGRHLLRYGSAFMLVDRQREKSFDLTSGTPFETVTLTTLYSHRHIIEEIVLDAHKLLSQKHEGKTIIYTSQGVNWHSFGQPKRKRPFDSVVLEKGLKEQILENVRDFLETRTWYLDRGIPYRRGYLLFGPPGTGKTSFIQALAGELDLNIAILNVNERGLTDDRLNVLLSTLPERTIALLEDADAAWINRKKADEHGYSGATVTFSGLLNALDGAVSAEGGRLVFMTTNHIDRLDEALIRPGRVDMQIYIGNATEWQIEQLWDRFYAEFDADGSGRKRFVERARQLQLIDNVSTAALQGLFLHNKGDIEGAISMAEGLVLTRQSRL
;
A
#
# COMPACT_ATOMS: atom_id res chain seq x y z
N MET A 1 -10.50 14.37 -38.87
CA MET A 1 -10.61 15.74 -38.34
C MET A 1 -10.11 15.68 -36.90
N TYR A 2 -8.83 15.80 -36.59
CA TYR A 2 -7.89 16.87 -36.91
C TYR A 2 -6.57 16.31 -37.46
N THR A 3 -6.08 16.95 -38.52
CA THR A 3 -4.86 16.61 -39.25
C THR A 3 -3.64 17.31 -38.64
N PHE A 4 -2.61 16.52 -38.33
CA PHE A 4 -1.24 16.99 -38.12
C PHE A 4 -0.72 17.73 -39.36
N PRO A 5 -0.04 18.89 -39.23
CA PRO A 5 0.82 19.38 -40.28
C PRO A 5 2.23 18.82 -40.12
N SER A 6 2.70 18.26 -41.23
CA SER A 6 4.06 17.83 -41.53
C SER A 6 5.12 18.90 -41.22
N LEU A 7 6.15 18.52 -40.46
CA LEU A 7 7.41 19.26 -40.35
C LEU A 7 8.15 19.21 -41.67
N ASN A 8 8.09 20.31 -42.43
CA ASN A 8 8.96 20.56 -43.56
C ASN A 8 10.34 20.99 -43.07
N SER A 9 11.36 20.32 -43.62
CA SER A 9 12.77 20.55 -43.40
C SER A 9 13.22 21.88 -44.00
N THR A 10 13.40 22.92 -43.17
CA THR A 10 14.24 24.09 -43.52
C THR A 10 14.51 24.94 -42.28
N SER A 11 15.52 24.58 -41.47
CA SER A 11 16.14 25.52 -40.52
C SER A 11 17.57 25.14 -40.10
N MET A 12 18.27 24.31 -40.88
CA MET A 12 19.70 24.01 -40.69
C MET A 12 20.57 24.64 -41.79
N THR A 13 20.39 25.91 -42.11
CA THR A 13 21.37 26.67 -42.93
C THR A 13 21.52 28.14 -42.56
N THR A 14 20.83 28.66 -41.53
CA THR A 14 20.91 30.08 -41.14
C THR A 14 21.68 30.34 -39.83
N LYS A 15 22.26 29.31 -39.20
CA LYS A 15 23.06 29.45 -37.97
C LYS A 15 24.56 29.19 -38.13
N LEU A 16 25.05 28.88 -39.34
CA LEU A 16 26.49 28.79 -39.64
C LEU A 16 27.08 30.03 -40.32
N TRP A 17 26.27 31.05 -40.64
CA TRP A 17 26.75 32.29 -41.28
C TRP A 17 27.03 33.46 -40.32
N ILE A 18 26.80 33.28 -39.02
CA ILE A 18 27.11 34.29 -37.99
C ILE A 18 28.44 33.97 -37.27
N TRP A 19 29.05 32.82 -37.56
CA TRP A 19 30.30 32.38 -36.94
C TRP A 19 31.49 32.31 -37.94
N SER A 20 31.56 33.25 -38.88
CA SER A 20 32.80 33.49 -39.66
C SER A 20 33.12 34.97 -39.93
N ARG A 21 32.36 35.91 -39.34
CA ARG A 21 32.65 37.36 -39.43
C ARG A 21 33.12 38.00 -38.11
N SER A 22 33.22 37.24 -37.03
CA SER A 22 33.71 37.73 -35.72
C SER A 22 35.21 37.50 -35.47
N SER A 23 35.98 37.14 -36.49
CA SER A 23 37.46 37.00 -36.41
C SER A 23 38.22 38.19 -37.01
N ARG A 24 37.53 39.28 -37.39
CA ARG A 24 38.12 40.55 -37.86
C ARG A 24 37.48 41.78 -37.21
N ILE A 25 37.16 41.70 -35.93
CA ILE A 25 36.92 42.86 -35.07
C ILE A 25 37.74 42.66 -33.79
N ILE A 26 39.04 42.43 -33.99
CA ILE A 26 40.06 42.52 -32.94
C ILE A 26 41.13 43.43 -33.54
N CYS A 27 40.85 44.72 -33.59
CA CYS A 27 41.82 45.82 -33.66
C CYS A 27 41.04 47.13 -33.59
N SER A 28 41.54 48.07 -32.80
CA SER A 28 41.05 49.44 -32.56
C SER A 28 39.67 49.59 -31.90
N LEU A 29 39.60 49.30 -30.60
CA LEU A 29 38.77 50.06 -29.68
C LEU A 29 39.72 50.98 -28.89
N SER A 30 40.09 52.11 -29.49
CA SER A 30 40.56 53.27 -28.72
C SER A 30 39.33 53.83 -28.03
N LEU A 31 39.28 53.70 -26.70
CA LEU A 31 38.31 54.42 -25.87
C LEU A 31 38.75 55.87 -25.81
N ASP A 32 38.39 56.66 -26.80
CA ASP A 32 38.52 58.13 -26.71
C ASP A 32 37.33 58.64 -25.89
N ALA A 33 37.57 58.82 -24.59
CA ALA A 33 36.65 59.53 -23.71
C ALA A 33 36.62 61.03 -24.09
N PRO A 34 35.46 61.71 -24.03
CA PRO A 34 35.39 63.14 -24.32
C PRO A 34 36.22 63.95 -23.31
N PRO A 35 36.97 64.99 -23.77
CA PRO A 35 37.87 65.74 -22.92
C PRO A 35 37.07 66.51 -21.87
N GLY A 36 37.36 66.24 -20.59
CA GLY A 36 36.67 66.84 -19.44
C GLY A 36 35.64 65.95 -18.73
N SER A 37 35.61 64.64 -19.03
CA SER A 37 34.82 63.70 -18.22
C SER A 37 35.46 63.48 -16.84
N LEU A 38 34.62 63.32 -15.81
CA LEU A 38 35.03 62.97 -14.42
C LEU A 38 36.00 61.78 -14.37
N PHE A 39 35.91 60.87 -15.35
CA PHE A 39 36.77 59.70 -15.49
C PHE A 39 38.23 60.08 -15.81
N GLU A 40 38.45 61.06 -16.69
CA GLU A 40 39.78 61.51 -17.13
C GLU A 40 40.52 62.29 -16.03
N GLN A 41 39.79 63.14 -15.27
CA GLN A 41 40.33 63.85 -14.11
C GLN A 41 40.64 62.92 -12.93
N LEU A 42 39.94 61.80 -12.80
CA LEU A 42 40.20 60.78 -11.77
C LEU A 42 41.31 59.79 -12.16
N THR A 43 41.46 59.47 -13.45
CA THR A 43 42.52 58.56 -13.94
C THR A 43 43.88 59.24 -14.10
N GLY A 44 43.92 60.57 -14.29
CA GLY A 44 45.15 61.34 -14.47
C GLY A 44 45.94 61.65 -13.18
N ASN A 45 45.41 61.29 -12.00
CA ASN A 45 46.09 61.52 -10.73
C ASN A 45 46.76 60.22 -10.22
N PRO A 46 48.11 60.18 -10.09
CA PRO A 46 48.86 58.99 -9.68
C PRO A 46 48.44 58.40 -8.32
N PHE A 47 47.83 59.19 -7.44
CA PHE A 47 47.28 58.70 -6.16
C PHE A 47 45.95 57.93 -6.33
N PHE A 48 45.18 58.19 -7.39
CA PHE A 48 43.91 57.51 -7.67
C PHE A 48 44.04 56.34 -8.66
N THR A 49 45.10 56.32 -9.48
CA THR A 49 45.41 55.24 -10.43
C THR A 49 45.59 53.88 -9.73
N ALA A 50 46.16 53.88 -8.51
CA ALA A 50 46.26 52.69 -7.66
C ALA A 50 44.89 52.17 -7.20
N GLY A 51 43.92 53.07 -6.96
CA GLY A 51 42.54 52.72 -6.59
C GLY A 51 41.75 52.09 -7.74
N PHE A 52 41.90 52.61 -8.96
CA PHE A 52 41.31 51.99 -10.16
C PHE A 52 41.95 50.65 -10.52
N GLY A 53 43.26 50.49 -10.34
CA GLY A 53 43.96 49.22 -10.50
C GLY A 53 43.44 48.15 -9.52
N LEU A 54 43.31 48.51 -8.23
CA LEU A 54 42.72 47.63 -7.23
C LEU A 54 41.25 47.32 -7.52
N ALA A 55 40.46 48.29 -7.99
CA ALA A 55 39.07 48.08 -8.38
C ALA A 55 38.94 47.13 -9.59
N ALA A 56 39.81 47.27 -10.59
CA ALA A 56 39.87 46.38 -11.75
C ALA A 56 40.28 44.95 -11.35
N ILE A 57 41.29 44.81 -10.49
CA ILE A 57 41.70 43.51 -9.92
C ILE A 57 40.56 42.89 -9.12
N ALA A 58 39.86 43.67 -8.28
CA ALA A 58 38.72 43.21 -7.51
C ALA A 58 37.55 42.78 -8.41
N ALA A 59 37.28 43.50 -9.49
CA ALA A 59 36.27 43.15 -10.48
C ALA A 59 36.63 41.85 -11.22
N ALA A 60 37.88 41.72 -11.66
CA ALA A 60 38.39 40.50 -12.29
C ALA A 60 38.35 39.29 -11.34
N ALA A 61 38.76 39.46 -10.08
CA ALA A 61 38.70 38.43 -9.06
C ALA A 61 37.25 37.99 -8.78
N ARG A 62 36.30 38.94 -8.70
CA ARG A 62 34.87 38.63 -8.56
C ARG A 62 34.31 37.89 -9.78
N PHE A 63 34.68 38.31 -10.98
CA PHE A 63 34.26 37.65 -12.21
C PHE A 63 34.83 36.22 -12.28
N GLY A 64 36.11 36.03 -11.94
CA GLY A 64 36.75 34.73 -11.85
C GLY A 64 36.08 33.80 -10.82
N GLN A 65 35.78 34.32 -9.62
CA GLN A 65 35.03 33.55 -8.60
C GLN A 65 33.64 33.15 -9.09
N LYS A 66 32.93 34.06 -9.79
CA LYS A 66 31.60 33.80 -10.33
C LYS A 66 31.65 32.76 -11.44
N ALA A 67 32.60 32.87 -12.37
CA ALA A 67 32.83 31.90 -13.45
C ALA A 67 33.18 30.51 -12.89
N LEU A 68 34.06 30.43 -11.88
CA LEU A 68 34.40 29.18 -11.21
C LEU A 68 33.17 28.55 -10.54
N LYS A 69 32.36 29.32 -9.83
CA LYS A 69 31.11 28.83 -9.22
C LYS A 69 30.16 28.25 -10.26
N TYR A 70 29.94 28.94 -11.38
CA TYR A 70 29.10 28.41 -12.45
C TYR A 70 29.70 27.19 -13.14
N GLY A 71 31.02 27.15 -13.33
CA GLY A 71 31.71 25.99 -13.90
C GLY A 71 31.58 24.76 -13.00
N VAL A 72 31.82 24.91 -11.70
CA VAL A 72 31.65 23.83 -10.71
C VAL A 72 30.19 23.39 -10.61
N GLU A 73 29.24 24.32 -10.60
CA GLU A 73 27.80 24.01 -10.57
C GLU A 73 27.36 23.27 -11.85
N GLY A 74 27.87 23.67 -13.01
CA GLY A 74 27.61 22.98 -14.29
C GLY A 74 28.17 21.55 -14.30
N LEU A 75 29.39 21.36 -13.79
CA LEU A 75 30.00 20.04 -13.64
C LEU A 75 29.20 19.16 -12.67
N ARG A 76 28.78 19.73 -11.52
CA ARG A 76 27.96 19.06 -10.53
C ARG A 76 26.66 18.54 -11.13
N ARG A 77 25.93 19.39 -11.87
CA ARG A 77 24.66 19.02 -12.53
C ARG A 77 24.81 17.95 -13.61
N ARG A 78 25.99 17.86 -14.23
CA ARG A 78 26.26 16.84 -15.27
C ARG A 78 26.69 15.50 -14.67
N MET A 79 27.34 15.52 -13.52
CA MET A 79 27.90 14.30 -12.90
C MET A 79 26.99 13.68 -11.85
N LEU A 80 26.07 14.44 -11.25
CA LEU A 80 25.16 13.95 -10.22
C LEU A 80 23.77 13.71 -10.79
N VAL A 81 23.09 12.73 -10.23
CA VAL A 81 21.67 12.45 -10.43
C VAL A 81 20.98 12.57 -9.08
N ASP A 82 19.86 13.28 -9.08
CA ASP A 82 19.01 13.47 -7.91
C ASP A 82 17.65 12.82 -8.17
N ILE A 83 17.21 11.95 -7.26
CA ILE A 83 15.84 11.43 -7.24
C ILE A 83 15.14 11.95 -5.99
N THR A 84 13.93 12.48 -6.18
CA THR A 84 13.15 13.08 -5.11
C THR A 84 11.88 12.25 -4.89
N ILE A 85 11.72 11.76 -3.67
CA ILE A 85 10.55 10.97 -3.24
C ILE A 85 9.81 11.79 -2.19
N THR A 86 8.54 12.09 -2.47
CA THR A 86 7.66 12.84 -1.56
C THR A 86 6.93 11.88 -0.63
N HIS A 87 6.48 12.38 0.54
CA HIS A 87 5.70 11.59 1.50
C HIS A 87 4.41 10.97 0.92
N LYS A 88 3.87 11.54 -0.17
CA LYS A 88 2.68 11.02 -0.85
C LYS A 88 2.96 9.78 -1.69
N ASN A 89 4.22 9.53 -2.02
CA ASN A 89 4.61 8.36 -2.80
C ASN A 89 4.60 7.12 -1.91
N GLU A 90 4.03 6.02 -2.43
CA GLU A 90 3.92 4.74 -1.72
C GLU A 90 5.27 4.15 -1.27
N HIS A 91 6.37 4.51 -1.95
CA HIS A 91 7.72 4.02 -1.64
C HIS A 91 8.44 4.83 -0.56
N TYR A 92 7.87 5.93 -0.04
CA TYR A 92 8.49 6.77 0.98
C TYR A 92 8.77 5.99 2.28
N GLN A 93 7.73 5.36 2.84
CA GLN A 93 7.84 4.60 4.10
C GLN A 93 8.73 3.35 3.97
N PRO A 94 8.62 2.52 2.93
CA PRO A 94 9.53 1.40 2.69
C PRO A 94 11.00 1.82 2.61
N LEU A 95 11.29 2.94 1.94
CA LEU A 95 12.65 3.46 1.81
C LEU A 95 13.25 3.83 3.18
N LEU A 96 12.51 4.51 4.04
CA LEU A 96 13.00 4.87 5.38
C LEU A 96 13.27 3.64 6.24
N HIS A 97 12.37 2.65 6.23
CA HIS A 97 12.58 1.38 6.92
C HIS A 97 13.79 0.62 6.39
N TRP A 98 13.95 0.58 5.06
CA TRP A 98 15.12 -0.03 4.43
C TRP A 98 16.41 0.68 4.85
N MET A 99 16.46 2.02 4.87
CA MET A 99 17.64 2.76 5.31
C MET A 99 18.04 2.42 6.75
N SER A 100 17.05 2.27 7.64
CA SER A 100 17.29 1.85 9.03
C SER A 100 17.82 0.44 9.14
N ALA A 101 17.19 -0.51 8.42
CA ALA A 101 17.63 -1.90 8.37
C ALA A 101 19.05 -2.01 7.77
N TYR A 102 19.30 -1.27 6.68
CA TYR A 102 20.57 -1.20 5.99
C TYR A 102 21.71 -0.68 6.87
N HIS A 103 21.47 0.41 7.62
CA HIS A 103 22.46 0.92 8.54
C HIS A 103 22.74 -0.04 9.71
N LYS A 104 21.71 -0.71 10.24
CA LYS A 104 21.87 -1.74 11.27
C LYS A 104 22.67 -2.93 10.76
N ALA A 105 22.41 -3.35 9.52
CA ALA A 105 23.13 -4.40 8.83
C ALA A 105 24.62 -4.04 8.64
N GLN A 106 24.93 -2.80 8.25
CA GLN A 106 26.32 -2.34 8.12
C GLN A 106 27.09 -2.29 9.45
N SER A 107 26.43 -1.95 10.56
CA SER A 107 27.09 -1.92 11.88
C SER A 107 27.28 -3.30 12.49
N THR A 108 26.42 -4.27 12.14
CA THR A 108 26.43 -5.65 12.65
C THR A 108 27.10 -6.66 11.71
N GLY A 109 27.33 -6.30 10.45
CA GLY A 109 27.89 -7.17 9.42
C GLY A 109 26.91 -8.16 8.79
N LEU A 110 25.60 -7.98 9.00
CA LEU A 110 24.53 -8.84 8.47
C LEU A 110 24.04 -8.36 7.10
N ASP A 111 23.32 -9.22 6.37
CA ASP A 111 22.55 -8.80 5.19
C ASP A 111 21.34 -7.95 5.60
N PRO A 112 21.06 -6.82 4.89
CA PRO A 112 19.95 -5.94 5.20
C PRO A 112 18.57 -6.51 4.82
N VAL A 113 18.54 -7.47 3.89
CA VAL A 113 17.30 -8.08 3.38
C VAL A 113 17.00 -9.42 4.06
N SER A 114 17.98 -10.32 4.14
CA SER A 114 17.78 -11.69 4.64
C SER A 114 18.05 -11.89 6.13
N ASN A 115 18.63 -10.90 6.84
CA ASN A 115 19.18 -11.07 8.20
C ASN A 115 20.09 -12.30 8.35
N SER A 116 20.64 -12.81 7.24
CA SER A 116 21.62 -13.89 7.21
C SER A 116 23.02 -13.32 7.42
N ILE A 117 23.90 -14.14 7.98
CA ILE A 117 25.33 -13.86 7.97
C ILE A 117 25.78 -13.91 6.52
N VAL A 118 26.20 -12.78 5.97
CA VAL A 118 26.91 -12.77 4.69
C VAL A 118 28.26 -13.42 4.94
N ASN A 119 28.42 -14.66 4.49
CA ASN A 119 29.74 -15.23 4.29
C ASN A 119 30.38 -14.55 3.08
N HIS A 120 30.86 -13.32 3.28
CA HIS A 120 31.79 -12.69 2.36
C HIS A 120 33.17 -13.31 2.60
N GLU A 121 33.39 -14.48 2.02
CA GLU A 121 34.76 -14.90 1.73
C GLU A 121 35.40 -13.81 0.87
N SER A 122 36.57 -13.33 1.31
CA SER A 122 37.40 -12.24 0.74
C SER A 122 37.08 -10.77 1.13
N ARG A 123 36.86 -10.48 2.42
CA ARG A 123 37.15 -9.10 2.94
C ARG A 123 38.65 -8.87 3.06
N GLY A 124 39.29 -8.39 1.99
CA GLY A 124 40.67 -7.91 2.02
C GLY A 124 40.86 -6.72 2.98
N LEU A 125 42.11 -6.50 3.44
CA LEU A 125 42.50 -5.47 4.41
C LEU A 125 42.00 -4.05 4.09
N ILE A 126 41.80 -3.72 2.81
CA ILE A 126 41.30 -2.43 2.35
C ILE A 126 39.82 -2.23 2.74
N SER A 127 38.99 -3.27 2.74
CA SER A 127 37.58 -3.18 3.12
C SER A 127 37.40 -2.83 4.61
N SER A 128 38.29 -3.33 5.48
CA SER A 128 38.34 -3.04 6.92
C SER A 128 38.70 -1.58 7.21
N LEU A 129 39.59 -1.00 6.41
CA LEU A 129 39.95 0.42 6.52
C LEU A 129 38.81 1.30 6.02
N ILE A 130 38.14 0.93 4.92
CA ILE A 130 37.04 1.76 4.39
C ILE A 130 35.79 1.65 5.28
N SER A 131 35.53 0.52 5.96
CA SER A 131 34.43 0.44 6.95
C SER A 131 34.66 1.29 8.21
N LYS A 132 35.90 1.74 8.46
CA LYS A 132 36.17 2.76 9.50
C LYS A 132 35.81 4.18 9.03
N PHE A 133 35.78 4.41 7.72
CA PHE A 133 35.43 5.67 7.08
C PHE A 133 34.02 5.69 6.47
N THR A 134 33.25 4.61 6.62
CA THR A 134 31.85 4.63 6.18
C THR A 134 31.08 5.63 7.05
N PRO A 135 30.44 6.64 6.43
CA PRO A 135 29.64 7.62 7.13
C PRO A 135 28.50 6.94 7.88
N ARG A 136 28.29 7.31 9.13
CA ARG A 136 27.20 6.80 9.97
C ARG A 136 26.00 7.74 9.86
N LEU A 137 24.80 7.21 10.06
CA LEU A 137 23.62 8.03 10.30
C LEU A 137 23.82 8.71 11.67
N HIS A 138 23.90 10.04 11.67
CA HIS A 138 24.12 10.82 12.90
C HIS A 138 22.84 11.43 13.46
N HIS A 139 21.77 11.52 12.67
CA HIS A 139 20.50 12.08 13.09
C HIS A 139 19.37 11.06 12.87
N PHE A 140 18.81 10.56 13.97
CA PHE A 140 17.69 9.63 13.97
C PHE A 140 16.46 10.31 14.53
N GLN A 141 15.31 9.99 13.96
CA GLN A 141 14.00 10.25 14.50
C GLN A 141 13.45 8.97 15.10
N LEU A 142 12.78 9.09 16.25
CA LEU A 142 12.07 7.99 16.87
C LEU A 142 10.68 7.89 16.26
N GLU A 143 10.36 6.75 15.68
CA GLU A 143 8.99 6.36 15.39
C GLU A 143 8.55 5.35 16.45
N SER A 144 7.45 5.66 17.13
CA SER A 144 6.83 4.79 18.09
C SER A 144 5.52 4.25 17.53
N GLU A 145 5.47 2.94 17.34
CA GLU A 145 4.26 2.23 16.96
C GLU A 145 3.67 1.59 18.21
N LYS A 146 2.48 2.06 18.62
CA LYS A 146 1.74 1.43 19.71
C LYS A 146 1.00 0.20 19.16
N VAL A 147 1.35 -0.95 19.68
CA VAL A 147 0.81 -2.25 19.32
C VAL A 147 0.05 -2.80 20.51
N ASN A 148 -1.26 -2.93 20.36
CA ASN A 148 -2.06 -3.60 21.37
C ASN A 148 -1.83 -5.11 21.23
N ARG A 149 -1.30 -5.75 22.27
CA ARG A 149 -1.26 -7.21 22.34
C ARG A 149 -2.69 -7.78 22.33
N PRO A 150 -2.84 -9.08 22.03
CA PRO A 150 -4.12 -9.78 22.17
C PRO A 150 -4.71 -9.71 23.59
N ASP A 151 -3.88 -9.45 24.61
CA ASP A 151 -4.28 -9.25 26.01
C ASP A 151 -4.77 -7.82 26.33
N GLY A 152 -4.79 -6.92 25.34
CA GLY A 152 -5.20 -5.51 25.51
C GLY A 152 -4.12 -4.59 26.06
N SER A 153 -2.94 -5.11 26.45
CA SER A 153 -1.82 -4.29 26.90
C SER A 153 -1.12 -3.59 25.71
N PRO A 154 -0.81 -2.28 25.83
CA PRO A 154 -0.07 -1.58 24.79
C PRO A 154 1.43 -1.90 24.89
N ILE A 155 2.01 -2.55 23.89
CA ILE A 155 3.46 -2.50 23.64
C ILE A 155 3.74 -1.29 22.78
N THR A 156 4.78 -0.53 23.10
CA THR A 156 5.30 0.46 22.16
C THR A 156 6.54 -0.11 21.51
N HIS A 157 6.47 -0.40 20.21
CA HIS A 157 7.65 -0.73 19.41
C HIS A 157 8.30 0.57 18.97
N PHE A 158 9.58 0.71 19.32
CA PHE A 158 10.39 1.84 18.90
C PHE A 158 11.22 1.44 17.69
N SER A 159 11.12 2.22 16.62
CA SER A 159 12.01 2.12 15.48
C SER A 159 12.75 3.45 15.30
N LEU A 160 14.04 3.36 14.98
CA LEU A 160 14.85 4.53 14.65
C LEU A 160 14.84 4.68 13.14
N VAL A 161 14.37 5.81 12.64
CA VAL A 161 14.39 6.18 11.22
C VAL A 161 15.35 7.35 10.98
N PRO A 162 15.93 7.53 9.79
CA PRO A 162 16.76 8.70 9.50
C PRO A 162 15.94 9.97 9.70
N GLY A 163 16.36 10.86 10.60
CA GLY A 163 15.67 12.12 10.87
C GLY A 163 15.84 13.15 9.74
N PRO A 164 15.19 14.31 9.80
CA PRO A 164 15.39 15.38 8.82
C PRO A 164 16.84 15.88 8.81
N GLY A 165 17.39 16.11 7.62
CA GLY A 165 18.77 16.55 7.40
C GLY A 165 19.50 15.70 6.36
N ARG A 166 20.82 15.91 6.27
CA ARG A 166 21.68 15.26 5.30
C ARG A 166 22.41 14.07 5.90
N HIS A 167 22.32 12.96 5.20
CA HIS A 167 22.93 11.68 5.55
C HIS A 167 23.77 11.20 4.38
N LEU A 168 24.92 10.61 4.65
CA LEU A 168 25.72 9.98 3.60
C LEU A 168 25.61 8.46 3.78
N LEU A 169 25.18 7.77 2.74
CA LEU A 169 25.02 6.32 2.68
C LEU A 169 25.99 5.77 1.65
N ARG A 170 26.49 4.55 1.88
CA ARG A 170 27.29 3.82 0.91
C ARG A 170 26.57 2.52 0.57
N TYR A 171 26.29 2.28 -0.70
CA TYR A 171 25.73 1.03 -1.22
C TYR A 171 26.72 0.40 -2.19
N GLY A 172 27.28 -0.76 -1.83
CA GLY A 172 28.38 -1.39 -2.58
C GLY A 172 29.61 -0.47 -2.69
N SER A 173 29.97 -0.08 -3.91
CA SER A 173 31.06 0.87 -4.19
C SER A 173 30.60 2.32 -4.35
N ALA A 174 29.28 2.60 -4.35
CA ALA A 174 28.75 3.92 -4.59
C ALA A 174 28.43 4.68 -3.30
N PHE A 175 28.70 5.98 -3.31
CA PHE A 175 28.26 6.91 -2.27
C PHE A 175 26.97 7.62 -2.72
N MET A 176 26.07 7.79 -1.77
CA MET A 176 24.78 8.44 -1.98
C MET A 176 24.52 9.42 -0.83
N LEU A 177 24.23 10.67 -1.19
CA LEU A 177 23.79 11.68 -0.23
C LEU A 177 22.26 11.61 -0.16
N VAL A 178 21.72 11.43 1.03
CA VAL A 178 20.29 11.44 1.32
C VAL A 178 19.97 12.72 2.07
N ASP A 179 19.18 13.62 1.48
CA ASP A 179 18.71 14.84 2.13
C ASP A 179 17.20 14.73 2.40
N ARG A 180 16.82 14.61 3.67
CA ARG A 180 15.41 14.58 4.11
C ARG A 180 15.01 15.96 4.59
N GLN A 181 14.10 16.60 3.88
CA GLN A 181 13.61 17.94 4.21
C GLN A 181 12.14 17.89 4.63
N ARG A 182 11.81 18.69 5.64
CA ARG A 182 10.45 18.91 6.11
C ARG A 182 10.08 20.35 5.81
N GLU A 183 9.06 20.55 4.99
CA GLU A 183 8.52 21.87 4.73
C GLU A 183 7.62 22.34 5.88
N LYS A 184 7.49 23.66 5.99
CA LYS A 184 6.62 24.30 7.00
C LYS A 184 5.14 24.28 6.60
N SER A 185 4.85 23.97 5.34
CA SER A 185 3.51 23.76 4.81
C SER A 185 2.94 22.43 5.32
N PHE A 186 1.66 22.46 5.68
CA PHE A 186 0.92 21.26 6.08
C PHE A 186 0.00 20.85 4.96
N ASP A 187 -0.18 19.55 4.77
CA ASP A 187 -1.21 19.05 3.89
C ASP A 187 -2.58 19.21 4.58
N LEU A 188 -3.51 19.89 3.91
CA LEU A 188 -4.87 20.13 4.40
C LEU A 188 -5.66 18.83 4.61
N THR A 189 -5.28 17.74 3.93
CA THR A 189 -6.00 16.46 3.96
C THR A 189 -5.52 15.51 5.04
N SER A 190 -4.22 15.50 5.36
CA SER A 190 -3.63 14.58 6.34
C SER A 190 -3.19 15.25 7.64
N GLY A 191 -3.10 16.58 7.66
CA GLY A 191 -2.54 17.34 8.79
C GLY A 191 -1.05 17.07 9.02
N THR A 192 -0.40 16.34 8.11
CA THR A 192 1.03 16.03 8.18
C THR A 192 1.84 17.11 7.44
N PRO A 193 3.05 17.43 7.94
CA PRO A 193 3.96 18.30 7.22
C PRO A 193 4.34 17.68 5.87
N PHE A 194 4.59 18.50 4.85
CA PHE A 194 5.19 17.98 3.62
C PHE A 194 6.63 17.55 3.89
N GLU A 195 6.92 16.28 3.64
CA GLU A 195 8.27 15.71 3.75
C GLU A 195 8.74 15.17 2.41
N THR A 196 10.03 15.37 2.15
CA THR A 196 10.68 14.99 0.90
C THR A 196 12.04 14.40 1.20
N VAL A 197 12.35 13.26 0.58
CA VAL A 197 13.68 12.62 0.62
C VAL A 197 14.31 12.74 -0.75
N THR A 198 15.48 13.34 -0.82
CA THR A 198 16.27 13.44 -2.06
C THR A 198 17.49 12.53 -1.96
N LEU A 199 17.64 11.60 -2.89
CA LEU A 199 18.82 10.75 -3.01
C LEU A 199 19.68 11.28 -4.17
N THR A 200 20.93 11.62 -3.87
CA THR A 200 21.91 12.15 -4.82
C THR A 200 23.05 11.16 -4.97
N THR A 201 23.33 10.70 -6.19
CA THR A 201 24.52 9.87 -6.49
C THR A 201 25.19 10.29 -7.79
N LEU A 202 26.32 9.69 -8.14
CA LEU A 202 26.97 9.91 -9.42
C LEU A 202 26.14 9.27 -10.54
N TYR A 203 26.05 9.94 -11.68
CA TYR A 203 25.26 9.49 -12.84
C TYR A 203 25.67 8.09 -13.34
N SER A 204 26.95 7.72 -13.19
CA SER A 204 27.46 6.38 -13.51
C SER A 204 26.83 5.27 -12.65
N HIS A 205 26.38 5.59 -11.44
CA HIS A 205 25.82 4.67 -10.46
C HIS A 205 24.29 4.76 -10.35
N ARG A 206 23.61 5.40 -11.30
CA ARG A 206 22.14 5.60 -11.24
C ARG A 206 21.32 4.30 -11.07
N HIS A 207 21.81 3.17 -11.57
CA HIS A 207 21.14 1.86 -11.46
C HIS A 207 20.93 1.42 -10.00
N ILE A 208 21.79 1.86 -9.09
CA ILE A 208 21.71 1.53 -7.67
C ILE A 208 20.44 2.11 -7.03
N ILE A 209 19.92 3.22 -7.55
CA ILE A 209 18.67 3.79 -7.05
C ILE A 209 17.52 2.79 -7.26
N GLU A 210 17.45 2.16 -8.44
CA GLU A 210 16.44 1.15 -8.76
C GLU A 210 16.60 -0.08 -7.86
N GLU A 211 17.84 -0.56 -7.67
CA GLU A 211 18.15 -1.67 -6.77
C GLU A 211 17.72 -1.39 -5.32
N ILE A 212 17.97 -0.18 -4.80
CA ILE A 212 17.57 0.22 -3.45
C ILE A 212 16.05 0.23 -3.30
N VAL A 213 15.33 0.75 -4.30
CA VAL A 213 13.85 0.76 -4.27
C VAL A 213 13.31 -0.67 -4.31
N LEU A 214 13.89 -1.54 -5.14
CA LEU A 214 13.55 -2.96 -5.22
C LEU A 214 13.83 -3.69 -3.89
N ASP A 215 14.98 -3.45 -3.27
CA ASP A 215 15.34 -4.02 -1.97
C ASP A 215 14.40 -3.53 -0.86
N ALA A 216 14.04 -2.25 -0.87
CA ALA A 216 13.09 -1.68 0.08
C ALA A 216 11.70 -2.31 -0.06
N HIS A 217 11.25 -2.51 -1.30
CA HIS A 217 10.01 -3.22 -1.59
C HIS A 217 10.07 -4.68 -1.13
N LYS A 218 11.17 -5.39 -1.42
CA LYS A 218 11.36 -6.78 -1.00
C LYS A 218 11.36 -6.94 0.52
N LEU A 219 12.03 -6.04 1.24
CA LEU A 219 12.04 -6.02 2.71
C LEU A 219 10.62 -5.83 3.28
N LEU A 220 9.83 -4.95 2.66
CA LEU A 220 8.43 -4.74 3.05
C LEU A 220 7.58 -5.99 2.78
N SER A 221 7.73 -6.57 1.59
CA SER A 221 7.00 -7.78 1.18
C SER A 221 7.31 -8.96 2.11
N GLN A 222 8.55 -9.13 2.55
CA GLN A 222 8.91 -10.13 3.57
C GLN A 222 8.30 -9.83 4.95
N LYS A 223 8.25 -8.56 5.37
CA LYS A 223 7.58 -8.17 6.63
C LYS A 223 6.08 -8.45 6.59
N HIS A 224 5.47 -8.39 5.41
CA HIS A 224 4.06 -8.67 5.16
C HIS A 224 3.78 -10.12 4.74
N GLU A 225 4.82 -10.92 4.49
CA GLU A 225 4.68 -12.33 4.14
C GLU A 225 3.92 -13.06 5.27
N GLY A 226 2.95 -13.88 4.87
CA GLY A 226 2.10 -14.57 5.85
C GLY A 226 1.07 -13.66 6.56
N LYS A 227 0.90 -12.40 6.14
CA LYS A 227 -0.08 -11.46 6.71
C LYS A 227 -1.06 -10.94 5.65
N THR A 228 -2.27 -10.66 6.09
CA THR A 228 -3.34 -10.04 5.29
C THR A 228 -3.51 -8.60 5.77
N ILE A 229 -3.37 -7.64 4.85
CA ILE A 229 -3.67 -6.24 5.13
C ILE A 229 -5.17 -6.02 4.98
N ILE A 230 -5.77 -5.38 5.99
CA ILE A 230 -7.17 -4.97 5.93
C ILE A 230 -7.18 -3.48 5.61
N TYR A 231 -7.92 -3.07 4.60
CA TYR A 231 -8.18 -1.68 4.24
C TYR A 231 -9.58 -1.27 4.66
N THR A 232 -9.72 -0.04 5.12
CA THR A 232 -11.00 0.62 5.43
C THR A 232 -11.09 1.96 4.72
N SER A 233 -12.30 2.36 4.37
CA SER A 233 -12.60 3.69 3.82
C SER A 233 -12.41 4.78 4.86
N GLN A 234 -11.60 5.80 4.56
CA GLN A 234 -11.62 7.08 5.30
C GLN A 234 -11.70 8.21 4.28
N GLY A 235 -12.84 8.91 4.25
CA GLY A 235 -13.15 9.80 3.13
C GLY A 235 -13.12 9.03 1.80
N VAL A 236 -12.45 9.59 0.79
CA VAL A 236 -12.39 9.01 -0.57
C VAL A 236 -11.23 8.05 -0.79
N ASN A 237 -10.40 7.80 0.23
CA ASN A 237 -9.18 7.00 0.11
C ASN A 237 -9.25 5.73 0.96
N TRP A 238 -8.50 4.72 0.53
CA TRP A 238 -8.26 3.51 1.29
C TRP A 238 -7.09 3.69 2.25
N HIS A 239 -7.31 3.32 3.50
CA HIS A 239 -6.26 3.31 4.52
C HIS A 239 -6.15 1.93 5.13
N SER A 240 -4.93 1.48 5.40
CA SER A 240 -4.69 0.24 6.13
C SER A 240 -5.23 0.37 7.56
N PHE A 241 -6.14 -0.53 7.92
CA PHE A 241 -6.76 -0.57 9.23
C PHE A 241 -5.97 -1.47 10.18
N GLY A 242 -5.35 -0.84 11.17
CA GLY A 242 -4.52 -1.53 12.14
C GLY A 242 -3.32 -2.21 11.49
N GLN A 243 -2.75 -3.20 12.19
CA GLN A 243 -1.61 -3.94 11.71
C GLN A 243 -2.02 -5.09 10.78
N PRO A 244 -1.17 -5.46 9.80
CA PRO A 244 -1.39 -6.65 9.00
C PRO A 244 -1.58 -7.88 9.90
N LYS A 245 -2.73 -8.53 9.77
CA LYS A 245 -3.10 -9.67 10.61
C LYS A 245 -2.45 -10.93 10.06
N ARG A 246 -2.10 -11.88 10.92
CA ARG A 246 -1.66 -13.21 10.47
C ARG A 246 -2.76 -13.82 9.59
N LYS A 247 -2.37 -14.44 8.48
CA LYS A 247 -3.30 -15.17 7.60
C LYS A 247 -4.07 -16.18 8.45
N ARG A 248 -5.40 -16.14 8.32
CA ARG A 248 -6.25 -17.16 8.93
C ARG A 248 -6.07 -18.45 8.11
N PRO A 249 -5.65 -19.58 8.72
CA PRO A 249 -5.49 -20.81 7.97
C PRO A 249 -6.78 -21.20 7.24
N PHE A 250 -6.69 -21.61 5.98
CA PHE A 250 -7.85 -21.94 5.16
C PHE A 250 -8.74 -23.00 5.82
N ASP A 251 -8.12 -24.02 6.43
CA ASP A 251 -8.82 -25.11 7.14
C ASP A 251 -9.47 -24.69 8.45
N SER A 252 -9.26 -23.45 8.92
CA SER A 252 -9.89 -22.95 10.14
C SER A 252 -11.36 -22.60 10.00
N VAL A 253 -11.85 -22.52 8.77
CA VAL A 253 -13.27 -22.29 8.49
C VAL A 253 -13.84 -23.56 7.90
N VAL A 254 -14.79 -24.15 8.62
CA VAL A 254 -15.45 -25.39 8.22
C VAL A 254 -16.77 -25.04 7.54
N LEU A 255 -16.79 -25.10 6.21
CA LEU A 255 -18.00 -24.96 5.38
C LEU A 255 -18.58 -26.34 5.03
N GLU A 256 -19.60 -26.42 4.19
CA GLU A 256 -20.09 -27.70 3.68
C GLU A 256 -19.00 -28.43 2.86
N LYS A 257 -19.08 -29.76 2.82
CA LYS A 257 -18.09 -30.62 2.16
C LYS A 257 -17.91 -30.25 0.69
N GLY A 258 -16.68 -29.92 0.29
CA GLY A 258 -16.33 -29.58 -1.09
C GLY A 258 -16.62 -28.12 -1.48
N LEU A 259 -17.39 -27.37 -0.67
CA LEU A 259 -17.77 -26.01 -1.00
C LEU A 259 -16.58 -25.05 -0.97
N LYS A 260 -15.69 -25.20 0.02
CA LYS A 260 -14.51 -24.33 0.15
C LYS A 260 -13.55 -24.54 -1.03
N GLU A 261 -13.34 -25.79 -1.46
CA GLU A 261 -12.48 -26.15 -2.58
C GLU A 261 -13.03 -25.61 -3.90
N GLN A 262 -14.34 -25.76 -4.14
CA GLN A 262 -14.99 -25.26 -5.35
C GLN A 262 -14.82 -23.74 -5.52
N ILE A 263 -14.99 -22.98 -4.44
CA ILE A 263 -14.85 -21.52 -4.48
C ILE A 263 -13.37 -21.14 -4.69
N LEU A 264 -12.46 -21.81 -3.99
CA LEU A 264 -11.03 -21.56 -4.13
C LEU A 264 -10.54 -21.81 -5.56
N GLU A 265 -10.93 -22.92 -6.16
CA GLU A 265 -10.59 -23.26 -7.55
C GLU A 265 -11.18 -22.25 -8.53
N ASN A 266 -12.44 -21.85 -8.34
CA ASN A 266 -13.07 -20.85 -9.21
C ASN A 266 -12.37 -19.47 -9.12
N VAL A 267 -11.95 -19.05 -7.92
CA VAL A 267 -11.23 -17.79 -7.76
C VAL A 267 -9.82 -17.88 -8.34
N ARG A 268 -9.12 -19.01 -8.18
CA ARG A 268 -7.80 -19.24 -8.79
C ARG A 268 -7.88 -19.18 -10.32
N ASP A 269 -8.84 -19.89 -10.91
CA ASP A 269 -9.10 -19.85 -12.35
C ASP A 269 -9.36 -18.41 -12.85
N PHE A 270 -10.19 -17.64 -12.13
CA PHE A 270 -10.40 -16.23 -12.46
C PHE A 270 -9.09 -15.42 -12.43
N LEU A 271 -8.26 -15.59 -11.40
CA LEU A 271 -6.99 -14.85 -11.26
C LEU A 271 -5.97 -15.18 -12.36
N GLU A 272 -5.96 -16.42 -12.84
CA GLU A 272 -5.05 -16.91 -13.89
C GLU A 272 -5.52 -16.53 -15.31
N THR A 273 -6.82 -16.36 -15.53
CA THR A 273 -7.43 -16.16 -16.86
C THR A 273 -7.55 -14.69 -17.29
N ARG A 274 -6.80 -13.76 -16.68
CA ARG A 274 -6.85 -12.31 -16.98
C ARG A 274 -6.77 -11.98 -18.49
N THR A 275 -5.85 -12.59 -19.21
CA THR A 275 -5.65 -12.34 -20.64
C THR A 275 -6.88 -12.74 -21.46
N TRP A 276 -7.54 -13.85 -21.11
CA TRP A 276 -8.72 -14.34 -21.79
C TRP A 276 -9.87 -13.33 -21.79
N TYR A 277 -10.06 -12.62 -20.67
CA TYR A 277 -11.07 -11.55 -20.51
C TYR A 277 -10.73 -10.34 -21.36
N LEU A 278 -9.48 -9.86 -21.28
CA LEU A 278 -9.01 -8.67 -21.99
C LEU A 278 -9.06 -8.86 -23.51
N ASP A 279 -8.62 -10.01 -24.02
CA ASP A 279 -8.62 -10.33 -25.45
C ASP A 279 -10.04 -10.34 -26.06
N ARG A 280 -11.06 -10.56 -25.22
CA ARG A 280 -12.48 -10.58 -25.61
C ARG A 280 -13.20 -9.27 -25.34
N GLY A 281 -12.51 -8.26 -24.80
CA GLY A 281 -13.11 -7.00 -24.40
C GLY A 281 -14.14 -7.14 -23.26
N ILE A 282 -14.08 -8.24 -22.50
CA ILE A 282 -14.95 -8.45 -21.35
C ILE A 282 -14.28 -7.81 -20.13
N PRO A 283 -14.99 -6.96 -19.35
CA PRO A 283 -14.43 -6.41 -18.13
C PRO A 283 -13.89 -7.50 -17.21
N TYR A 284 -12.62 -7.39 -16.82
CA TYR A 284 -11.97 -8.37 -15.94
C TYR A 284 -12.42 -8.18 -14.49
N ARG A 285 -13.61 -8.68 -14.18
CA ARG A 285 -14.23 -8.60 -12.86
C ARG A 285 -15.00 -9.87 -12.55
N ARG A 286 -15.13 -10.18 -11.26
CA ARG A 286 -15.89 -11.32 -10.76
C ARG A 286 -16.58 -10.98 -9.45
N GLY A 287 -17.88 -11.23 -9.38
CA GLY A 287 -18.69 -11.01 -8.19
C GLY A 287 -19.14 -12.31 -7.54
N TYR A 288 -18.99 -12.41 -6.23
CA TYR A 288 -19.44 -13.52 -5.39
C TYR A 288 -20.44 -13.02 -4.36
N LEU A 289 -21.57 -13.71 -4.22
CA LEU A 289 -22.57 -13.43 -3.20
C LEU A 289 -22.66 -14.60 -2.22
N LEU A 290 -22.30 -14.36 -0.96
CA LEU A 290 -22.42 -15.33 0.13
C LEU A 290 -23.64 -14.96 0.98
N PHE A 291 -24.62 -15.85 1.05
CA PHE A 291 -25.86 -15.60 1.77
C PHE A 291 -26.24 -16.75 2.70
N GLY A 292 -26.95 -16.43 3.78
CA GLY A 292 -27.41 -17.42 4.75
C GLY A 292 -27.54 -16.84 6.16
N PRO A 293 -27.93 -17.63 7.16
CA PRO A 293 -28.14 -17.16 8.53
C PRO A 293 -26.90 -16.44 9.13
N PRO A 294 -27.10 -15.55 10.12
CA PRO A 294 -25.99 -14.93 10.83
C PRO A 294 -25.18 -15.98 11.62
N GLY A 295 -23.86 -15.81 11.69
CA GLY A 295 -22.99 -16.70 12.45
C GLY A 295 -22.64 -18.03 11.76
N THR A 296 -22.81 -18.15 10.45
CA THR A 296 -22.44 -19.35 9.67
C THR A 296 -21.02 -19.31 9.10
N GLY A 297 -20.30 -18.19 9.25
CA GLY A 297 -18.89 -18.06 8.88
C GLY A 297 -18.59 -17.36 7.56
N LYS A 298 -19.56 -16.67 6.93
CA LYS A 298 -19.41 -15.92 5.67
C LYS A 298 -18.15 -15.02 5.62
N THR A 299 -18.07 -14.02 6.48
CA THR A 299 -16.91 -13.10 6.60
C THR A 299 -15.63 -13.84 6.98
N SER A 300 -15.74 -14.84 7.85
CA SER A 300 -14.60 -15.65 8.30
C SER A 300 -13.97 -16.42 7.15
N PHE A 301 -14.78 -16.98 6.26
CA PHE A 301 -14.34 -17.68 5.07
C PHE A 301 -13.61 -16.75 4.10
N ILE A 302 -14.15 -15.55 3.84
CA ILE A 302 -13.52 -14.57 2.95
C ILE A 302 -12.14 -14.16 3.48
N GLN A 303 -12.00 -13.99 4.80
CA GLN A 303 -10.70 -13.72 5.42
C GLN A 303 -9.70 -14.86 5.26
N ALA A 304 -10.15 -16.11 5.38
CA ALA A 304 -9.31 -17.28 5.17
C ALA A 304 -8.92 -17.46 3.69
N LEU A 305 -9.86 -17.22 2.77
CA LEU A 305 -9.66 -17.26 1.33
C LEU A 305 -8.66 -16.19 0.86
N ALA A 306 -8.78 -14.96 1.37
CA ALA A 306 -7.82 -13.90 1.09
C ALA A 306 -6.40 -14.26 1.56
N GLY A 307 -6.31 -14.92 2.73
CA GLY A 307 -5.04 -15.42 3.25
C GLY A 307 -4.42 -16.51 2.39
N GLU A 308 -5.23 -17.45 1.88
CA GLU A 308 -4.80 -18.56 1.01
C GLU A 308 -4.32 -18.08 -0.37
N LEU A 309 -4.86 -16.96 -0.87
CA LEU A 309 -4.56 -16.40 -2.19
C LEU A 309 -3.55 -15.24 -2.16
N ASP A 310 -3.02 -14.91 -0.98
CA ASP A 310 -2.12 -13.77 -0.77
C ASP A 310 -2.72 -12.47 -1.31
N LEU A 311 -3.99 -12.26 -0.97
CA LEU A 311 -4.78 -11.07 -1.27
C LEU A 311 -5.04 -10.27 0.01
N ASN A 312 -5.10 -8.96 -0.14
CA ASN A 312 -5.57 -8.07 0.91
C ASN A 312 -7.10 -8.00 0.92
N ILE A 313 -7.68 -7.38 1.93
CA ILE A 313 -9.15 -7.22 2.05
C ILE A 313 -9.47 -5.75 2.23
N ALA A 314 -10.29 -5.19 1.34
CA ALA A 314 -10.88 -3.87 1.50
C ALA A 314 -12.31 -4.03 1.99
N ILE A 315 -12.55 -3.72 3.26
CA ILE A 315 -13.86 -3.86 3.88
C ILE A 315 -14.63 -2.55 3.71
N LEU A 316 -15.82 -2.66 3.15
CA LEU A 316 -16.77 -1.56 3.04
C LEU A 316 -18.11 -2.00 3.64
N ASN A 317 -18.58 -1.21 4.61
CA ASN A 317 -19.92 -1.40 5.15
C ASN A 317 -20.86 -0.41 4.45
N VAL A 318 -21.89 -0.92 3.78
CA VAL A 318 -22.85 -0.08 3.05
C VAL A 318 -23.67 0.82 3.98
N ASN A 319 -23.71 0.51 5.28
CA ASN A 319 -24.35 1.31 6.33
C ASN A 319 -23.46 2.42 6.92
N GLU A 320 -22.23 2.60 6.44
CA GLU A 320 -21.36 3.68 6.95
C GLU A 320 -22.04 5.04 6.75
N ARG A 321 -22.21 5.81 7.84
CA ARG A 321 -22.81 7.14 7.80
C ARG A 321 -21.92 8.07 6.96
N GLY A 322 -22.51 8.78 5.99
CA GLY A 322 -21.76 9.66 5.09
C GLY A 322 -21.07 8.94 3.93
N LEU A 323 -21.40 7.67 3.70
CA LEU A 323 -21.08 7.00 2.43
C LEU A 323 -22.15 7.38 1.40
N THR A 324 -21.74 8.12 0.37
CA THR A 324 -22.58 8.52 -0.77
C THR A 324 -22.30 7.63 -1.98
N ASP A 325 -23.20 7.66 -2.96
CA ASP A 325 -23.04 6.93 -4.23
C ASP A 325 -21.75 7.31 -4.97
N ASP A 326 -21.42 8.60 -5.01
CA ASP A 326 -20.18 9.09 -5.64
C ASP A 326 -18.94 8.61 -4.89
N ARG A 327 -18.98 8.65 -3.55
CA ARG A 327 -17.87 8.18 -2.71
C ARG A 327 -17.66 6.68 -2.88
N LEU A 328 -18.73 5.90 -2.96
CA LEU A 328 -18.69 4.46 -3.22
C LEU A 328 -18.07 4.17 -4.60
N ASN A 329 -18.48 4.88 -5.64
CA ASN A 329 -17.88 4.78 -6.98
C ASN A 329 -16.37 5.04 -6.94
N VAL A 330 -15.95 6.12 -6.28
CA VAL A 330 -14.52 6.46 -6.14
C VAL A 330 -13.79 5.35 -5.39
N LEU A 331 -14.31 4.87 -4.26
CA LEU A 331 -13.67 3.80 -3.47
C LEU A 331 -13.52 2.50 -4.25
N LEU A 332 -14.55 2.05 -4.98
CA LEU A 332 -14.42 0.86 -5.83
C LEU A 332 -13.46 1.12 -7.01
N SER A 333 -13.37 2.37 -7.48
CA SER A 333 -12.45 2.75 -8.54
C SER A 333 -10.97 2.76 -8.10
N THR A 334 -10.70 3.10 -6.84
CA THR A 334 -9.34 3.29 -6.27
C THR A 334 -8.87 2.14 -5.38
N LEU A 335 -9.49 0.96 -5.52
CA LEU A 335 -9.08 -0.24 -4.77
C LEU A 335 -7.58 -0.54 -4.96
N PRO A 336 -6.83 -0.83 -3.88
CA PRO A 336 -5.44 -1.24 -3.97
C PRO A 336 -5.29 -2.53 -4.80
N GLU A 337 -4.12 -2.74 -5.39
CA GLU A 337 -3.82 -3.97 -6.13
C GLU A 337 -3.91 -5.21 -5.23
N ARG A 338 -4.14 -6.37 -5.85
CA ARG A 338 -4.23 -7.68 -5.17
C ARG A 338 -5.15 -7.66 -3.93
N THR A 339 -6.33 -7.05 -4.06
CA THR A 339 -7.26 -6.85 -2.95
C THR A 339 -8.65 -7.39 -3.29
N ILE A 340 -9.26 -8.08 -2.32
CA ILE A 340 -10.68 -8.46 -2.36
C ILE A 340 -11.51 -7.29 -1.83
N ALA A 341 -12.47 -6.81 -2.61
CA ALA A 341 -13.46 -5.87 -2.14
C ALA A 341 -14.57 -6.63 -1.41
N LEU A 342 -14.69 -6.42 -0.10
CA LEU A 342 -15.69 -7.06 0.76
C LEU A 342 -16.78 -6.04 1.10
N LEU A 343 -17.97 -6.23 0.54
CA LEU A 343 -19.16 -5.48 0.88
C LEU A 343 -19.98 -6.26 1.92
N GLU A 344 -19.96 -5.78 3.16
CA GLU A 344 -20.73 -6.38 4.25
C GLU A 344 -22.17 -5.83 4.29
N ASP A 345 -23.11 -6.71 4.64
CA ASP A 345 -24.53 -6.39 4.85
C ASP A 345 -25.18 -5.66 3.65
N ALA A 346 -25.02 -6.22 2.45
CA ALA A 346 -25.51 -5.61 1.21
C ALA A 346 -27.04 -5.39 1.19
N ASP A 347 -27.82 -6.16 1.97
CA ASP A 347 -29.27 -6.00 2.12
C ASP A 347 -29.67 -4.74 2.89
N ALA A 348 -28.75 -4.12 3.61
CA ALA A 348 -29.05 -2.92 4.38
C ALA A 348 -29.24 -1.67 3.50
N ALA A 349 -28.65 -1.66 2.29
CA ALA A 349 -28.93 -0.64 1.27
C ALA A 349 -30.43 -0.55 0.91
N TRP A 350 -31.16 -1.67 1.03
CA TRP A 350 -32.59 -1.73 0.78
C TRP A 350 -33.42 -1.07 1.90
N ILE A 351 -32.99 -1.21 3.15
CA ILE A 351 -33.69 -0.65 4.32
C ILE A 351 -33.67 0.89 4.27
N ASN A 352 -32.59 1.49 3.77
CA ASN A 352 -32.47 2.93 3.59
C ASN A 352 -33.49 3.50 2.59
N ARG A 353 -33.98 2.69 1.64
CA ARG A 353 -35.08 3.07 0.72
C ARG A 353 -36.41 3.30 1.45
N LYS A 354 -36.64 2.63 2.58
CA LYS A 354 -37.89 2.73 3.37
C LYS A 354 -37.87 3.83 4.45
N LYS A 355 -36.70 4.38 4.78
CA LYS A 355 -36.52 5.48 5.74
C LYS A 355 -36.30 6.84 5.06
N ALA A 356 -36.87 7.04 3.88
CA ALA A 356 -37.06 8.40 3.38
C ALA A 356 -38.19 9.01 4.23
N ASP A 357 -37.82 9.82 5.23
CA ASP A 357 -38.78 10.55 6.05
C ASP A 357 -39.71 11.40 5.18
N GLU A 358 -40.90 11.71 5.70
CA GLU A 358 -41.96 12.55 5.09
C GLU A 358 -41.49 13.95 4.65
N HIS A 359 -40.25 14.32 4.99
CA HIS A 359 -39.59 15.58 4.66
C HIS A 359 -38.56 15.47 3.52
N GLY A 360 -38.46 14.34 2.81
CA GLY A 360 -37.70 14.19 1.57
C GLY A 360 -36.17 14.20 1.71
N TYR A 361 -35.63 14.29 2.93
CA TYR A 361 -34.20 14.19 3.19
C TYR A 361 -33.82 12.75 3.58
N SER A 362 -33.52 11.92 2.57
CA SER A 362 -32.68 10.75 2.82
C SER A 362 -31.26 11.26 3.08
N GLY A 363 -30.73 11.10 4.29
CA GLY A 363 -29.34 11.46 4.59
C GLY A 363 -28.36 10.86 3.57
N ALA A 364 -27.15 11.42 3.48
CA ALA A 364 -26.04 10.97 2.64
C ALA A 364 -25.70 9.48 2.89
N THR A 365 -26.45 8.61 2.23
CA THR A 365 -26.45 7.15 2.39
C THR A 365 -26.47 6.55 0.99
N VAL A 366 -25.82 5.39 0.85
CA VAL A 366 -25.74 4.68 -0.42
C VAL A 366 -27.14 4.24 -0.83
N THR A 367 -27.54 4.63 -2.04
CA THR A 367 -28.74 4.11 -2.69
C THR A 367 -28.42 2.77 -3.35
N PHE A 368 -29.43 1.91 -3.47
CA PHE A 368 -29.27 0.65 -4.19
C PHE A 368 -28.85 0.86 -5.65
N SER A 369 -29.44 1.85 -6.33
CA SER A 369 -29.04 2.25 -7.68
C SER A 369 -27.58 2.72 -7.74
N GLY A 370 -27.12 3.46 -6.72
CA GLY A 370 -25.74 3.87 -6.56
C GLY A 370 -24.79 2.68 -6.42
N LEU A 371 -25.15 1.68 -5.62
CA LEU A 371 -24.38 0.44 -5.50
C LEU A 371 -24.29 -0.32 -6.83
N LEU A 372 -25.41 -0.46 -7.55
CA LEU A 372 -25.41 -1.09 -8.87
C LEU A 372 -24.52 -0.35 -9.87
N ASN A 373 -24.64 0.98 -9.91
CA ASN A 373 -23.82 1.83 -10.75
C ASN A 373 -22.33 1.74 -10.37
N ALA A 374 -22.02 1.55 -9.09
CA ALA A 374 -20.65 1.40 -8.63
C ALA A 374 -20.05 0.03 -9.00
N LEU A 375 -20.84 -1.04 -8.92
CA LEU A 375 -20.42 -2.37 -9.39
C LEU A 375 -20.25 -2.42 -10.91
N ASP A 376 -21.14 -1.76 -11.65
CA ASP A 376 -21.09 -1.71 -13.10
C ASP A 376 -20.04 -0.74 -13.63
N GLY A 377 -20.00 0.48 -13.08
CA GLY A 377 -19.16 1.63 -13.44
C GLY A 377 -17.73 1.52 -12.94
N ALA A 378 -17.43 0.52 -12.12
CA ALA A 378 -16.09 0.00 -11.86
C ALA A 378 -15.43 -0.62 -13.12
N VAL A 379 -15.58 -0.01 -14.30
CA VAL A 379 -15.00 -0.46 -15.58
C VAL A 379 -13.53 -0.03 -15.73
N SER A 380 -13.08 0.99 -14.98
CA SER A 380 -11.84 1.70 -15.33
C SER A 380 -10.54 1.27 -14.63
N ALA A 381 -10.50 0.22 -13.80
CA ALA A 381 -9.19 -0.27 -13.32
C ALA A 381 -8.78 -1.54 -14.04
N GLU A 382 -7.66 -1.43 -14.74
CA GLU A 382 -7.04 -2.48 -15.53
C GLU A 382 -6.60 -3.69 -14.68
N GLY A 383 -6.52 -3.57 -13.35
CA GLY A 383 -5.93 -4.53 -12.41
C GLY A 383 -6.75 -5.78 -12.07
N GLY A 384 -8.01 -5.86 -12.50
CA GLY A 384 -8.91 -6.97 -12.15
C GLY A 384 -9.57 -6.81 -10.79
N ARG A 385 -10.87 -7.10 -10.71
CA ARG A 385 -11.66 -6.87 -9.48
C ARG A 385 -12.36 -8.12 -9.01
N LEU A 386 -12.07 -8.49 -7.77
CA LEU A 386 -12.71 -9.59 -7.06
C LEU A 386 -13.60 -9.01 -5.96
N VAL A 387 -14.91 -9.07 -6.15
CA VAL A 387 -15.89 -8.49 -5.21
C VAL A 387 -16.62 -9.63 -4.51
N PHE A 388 -16.60 -9.61 -3.18
CA PHE A 388 -17.41 -10.48 -2.33
C PHE A 388 -18.46 -9.66 -1.61
N MET A 389 -19.70 -10.12 -1.67
CA MET A 389 -20.84 -9.54 -0.96
C MET A 389 -21.36 -10.56 0.05
N THR A 390 -21.67 -10.09 1.26
CA THR A 390 -22.34 -10.90 2.28
C THR A 390 -23.75 -10.35 2.52
N THR A 391 -24.71 -11.25 2.74
CA THR A 391 -26.04 -10.89 3.21
C THR A 391 -26.61 -11.97 4.12
N ASN A 392 -27.47 -11.57 5.06
CA ASN A 392 -28.26 -12.51 5.85
C ASN A 392 -29.61 -12.85 5.19
N HIS A 393 -30.07 -12.03 4.24
CA HIS A 393 -31.41 -12.08 3.68
C HIS A 393 -31.37 -11.84 2.17
N ILE A 394 -31.20 -12.92 1.39
CA ILE A 394 -31.17 -12.83 -0.08
C ILE A 394 -32.50 -12.34 -0.67
N ASP A 395 -33.62 -12.59 0.02
CA ASP A 395 -34.97 -12.13 -0.33
C ASP A 395 -35.12 -10.61 -0.35
N ARG A 396 -34.19 -9.88 0.30
CA ARG A 396 -34.16 -8.41 0.33
C ARG A 396 -33.32 -7.80 -0.80
N LEU A 397 -32.58 -8.63 -1.53
CA LEU A 397 -31.77 -8.17 -2.65
C LEU A 397 -32.63 -8.12 -3.91
N ASP A 398 -32.56 -7.00 -4.63
CA ASP A 398 -33.26 -6.84 -5.90
C ASP A 398 -32.56 -7.67 -6.99
N GLU A 399 -33.38 -8.31 -7.83
CA GLU A 399 -32.96 -9.21 -8.90
C GLU A 399 -31.96 -8.57 -9.87
N ALA A 400 -31.94 -7.23 -9.97
CA ALA A 400 -30.96 -6.52 -10.75
C ALA A 400 -29.52 -6.72 -10.23
N LEU A 401 -29.31 -6.83 -8.91
CA LEU A 401 -27.97 -7.02 -8.32
C LEU A 401 -27.40 -8.40 -8.67
N ILE A 402 -28.22 -9.43 -8.68
CA ILE A 402 -27.82 -10.83 -8.85
C ILE A 402 -27.60 -11.25 -10.32
N ARG A 403 -27.67 -10.31 -11.26
CA ARG A 403 -27.46 -10.60 -12.69
C ARG A 403 -26.00 -10.97 -12.97
N PRO A 404 -25.75 -11.89 -13.93
CA PRO A 404 -24.40 -12.20 -14.40
C PRO A 404 -23.64 -10.94 -14.82
N GLY A 405 -22.34 -10.86 -14.48
CA GLY A 405 -21.51 -9.67 -14.66
C GLY A 405 -21.52 -8.69 -13.49
N ARG A 406 -22.44 -8.86 -12.51
CA ARG A 406 -22.42 -8.20 -11.18
C ARG A 406 -22.22 -9.24 -10.08
N VAL A 407 -23.01 -10.32 -10.11
CA VAL A 407 -22.85 -11.52 -9.29
C VAL A 407 -22.78 -12.72 -10.22
N ASP A 408 -21.61 -13.32 -10.29
CA ASP A 408 -21.37 -14.47 -11.16
C ASP A 408 -21.54 -15.81 -10.44
N MET A 409 -21.38 -15.80 -9.10
CA MET A 409 -21.56 -16.99 -8.28
C MET A 409 -22.33 -16.64 -7.00
N GLN A 410 -23.41 -17.39 -6.76
CA GLN A 410 -24.22 -17.29 -5.54
C GLN A 410 -23.97 -18.54 -4.68
N ILE A 411 -23.62 -18.32 -3.41
CA ILE A 411 -23.20 -19.37 -2.49
C ILE A 411 -24.07 -19.28 -1.24
N TYR A 412 -24.84 -20.33 -0.99
CA TYR A 412 -25.57 -20.49 0.26
C TYR A 412 -24.64 -21.06 1.33
N ILE A 413 -24.57 -20.39 2.49
CA ILE A 413 -23.85 -20.87 3.68
C ILE A 413 -24.85 -21.00 4.82
N GLY A 414 -25.42 -22.20 4.93
CA GLY A 414 -26.45 -22.56 5.89
C GLY A 414 -25.93 -22.85 7.30
N ASN A 415 -26.84 -23.41 8.10
CA ASN A 415 -26.52 -23.96 9.42
C ASN A 415 -25.59 -25.19 9.31
N ALA A 416 -25.09 -25.65 10.46
CA ALA A 416 -24.13 -26.73 10.54
C ALA A 416 -24.74 -28.07 10.11
N THR A 417 -24.21 -28.62 9.03
CA THR A 417 -24.43 -30.01 8.60
C THR A 417 -23.75 -30.99 9.55
N GLU A 418 -24.14 -32.26 9.48
CA GLU A 418 -23.50 -33.33 10.26
C GLU A 418 -21.98 -33.39 10.00
N TRP A 419 -21.57 -33.27 8.74
CA TRP A 419 -20.15 -33.24 8.35
C TRP A 419 -19.42 -32.06 9.00
N GLN A 420 -20.03 -30.87 9.01
CA GLN A 420 -19.42 -29.69 9.65
C GLN A 420 -19.28 -29.88 11.15
N ILE A 421 -20.25 -30.53 11.81
CA ILE A 421 -20.18 -30.85 13.24
C ILE A 421 -18.99 -31.77 13.53
N GLU A 422 -18.82 -32.84 12.74
CA GLU A 422 -17.68 -33.75 12.88
C GLU A 422 -16.34 -33.05 12.70
N GLN A 423 -16.21 -32.23 11.66
CA GLN A 423 -14.96 -31.52 11.37
C GLN A 423 -14.66 -30.44 12.42
N LEU A 424 -15.68 -29.75 12.93
CA LEU A 424 -15.52 -28.83 14.05
C LEU A 424 -15.11 -29.58 15.33
N TRP A 425 -15.68 -30.75 15.59
CA TRP A 425 -15.29 -31.58 16.73
C TRP A 425 -13.82 -31.97 16.65
N ASP A 426 -13.38 -32.55 15.53
CA ASP A 426 -11.99 -32.96 15.32
C ASP A 426 -11.05 -31.76 15.51
N ARG A 427 -11.43 -30.58 15.03
CA ARG A 427 -10.59 -29.38 15.18
C ARG A 427 -10.39 -28.93 16.64
N PHE A 428 -11.40 -29.11 17.50
CA PHE A 428 -11.34 -28.66 18.90
C PHE A 428 -10.88 -29.76 19.87
N TYR A 429 -11.17 -31.02 19.55
CA TYR A 429 -11.00 -32.15 20.46
C TYR A 429 -10.09 -33.27 19.94
N ALA A 430 -9.46 -33.17 18.76
CA ALA A 430 -8.58 -34.24 18.25
C ALA A 430 -7.48 -34.68 19.24
N GLU A 431 -6.96 -33.75 20.05
CA GLU A 431 -5.95 -34.07 21.08
C GLU A 431 -6.54 -34.84 22.28
N PHE A 432 -7.84 -34.68 22.54
CA PHE A 432 -8.54 -35.25 23.70
C PHE A 432 -9.36 -36.51 23.34
N ASP A 433 -9.75 -36.66 22.08
CA ASP A 433 -10.65 -37.71 21.54
C ASP A 433 -9.95 -38.53 20.45
N ALA A 434 -8.78 -39.09 20.77
CA ALA A 434 -7.96 -39.83 19.79
C ALA A 434 -8.65 -41.09 19.22
N ASP A 435 -9.59 -41.68 19.97
CA ASP A 435 -10.36 -42.85 19.53
C ASP A 435 -11.64 -42.47 18.75
N GLY A 436 -11.98 -41.18 18.70
CA GLY A 436 -13.18 -40.64 18.05
C GLY A 436 -14.49 -41.09 18.72
N SER A 437 -14.43 -41.60 19.95
CA SER A 437 -15.60 -42.06 20.69
C SER A 437 -16.47 -40.88 21.14
N GLY A 438 -15.84 -39.77 21.54
CA GLY A 438 -16.50 -38.51 21.89
C GLY A 438 -17.24 -37.93 20.69
N ARG A 439 -16.61 -37.90 19.51
CA ARG A 439 -17.21 -37.43 18.26
C ARG A 439 -18.51 -38.17 17.96
N LYS A 440 -18.46 -39.50 17.97
CA LYS A 440 -19.64 -40.34 17.69
C LYS A 440 -20.78 -40.06 18.67
N ARG A 441 -20.46 -39.92 19.97
CA ARG A 441 -21.45 -39.62 21.01
C ARG A 441 -22.03 -38.21 20.84
N PHE A 442 -21.21 -37.22 20.50
CA PHE A 442 -21.68 -35.85 20.27
C PHE A 442 -22.57 -35.76 19.03
N VAL A 443 -22.19 -36.39 17.91
CA VAL A 443 -23.00 -36.43 16.68
C VAL A 443 -24.34 -37.12 16.95
N GLU A 444 -24.34 -38.24 17.67
CA GLU A 444 -25.58 -38.93 18.04
C GLU A 444 -26.47 -38.05 18.94
N ARG A 445 -25.87 -37.34 19.91
CA ARG A 445 -26.59 -36.37 20.73
C ARG A 445 -27.16 -35.22 19.90
N ALA A 446 -26.41 -34.72 18.92
CA ALA A 446 -26.85 -33.67 18.01
C ALA A 446 -28.03 -34.11 17.13
N ARG A 447 -28.05 -35.39 16.70
CA ARG A 447 -29.21 -35.99 16.02
C ARG A 447 -30.44 -36.03 16.91
N GLN A 448 -30.30 -36.54 18.13
CA GLN A 448 -31.40 -36.62 19.11
C GLN A 448 -32.02 -35.25 19.42
N LEU A 449 -31.18 -34.22 19.50
CA LEU A 449 -31.58 -32.84 19.78
C LEU A 449 -31.99 -32.06 18.51
N GLN A 450 -31.99 -32.69 17.33
CA GLN A 450 -32.30 -32.05 16.04
C GLN A 450 -31.46 -30.79 15.76
N LEU A 451 -30.18 -30.81 16.15
CA LEU A 451 -29.27 -29.68 15.96
C LEU A 451 -28.73 -29.59 14.52
N ILE A 452 -28.66 -30.71 13.82
CA ILE A 452 -28.21 -30.77 12.41
C ILE A 452 -29.10 -29.85 11.56
N ASP A 453 -28.47 -29.02 10.74
CA ASP A 453 -29.08 -28.00 9.87
C ASP A 453 -29.91 -26.93 10.59
N ASN A 454 -29.92 -26.93 11.93
CA ASN A 454 -30.70 -26.00 12.75
C ASN A 454 -29.83 -25.12 13.66
N VAL A 455 -28.54 -25.43 13.79
CA VAL A 455 -27.60 -24.67 14.63
C VAL A 455 -26.52 -23.99 13.80
N SER A 456 -26.21 -22.73 14.10
CA SER A 456 -25.11 -22.02 13.45
C SER A 456 -23.74 -22.57 13.89
N THR A 457 -22.74 -22.56 13.00
CA THR A 457 -21.37 -22.97 13.35
C THR A 457 -20.76 -22.10 14.46
N ALA A 458 -21.12 -20.82 14.57
CA ALA A 458 -20.71 -19.95 15.67
C ALA A 458 -21.23 -20.42 17.05
N ALA A 459 -22.46 -20.96 17.12
CA ALA A 459 -23.02 -21.45 18.38
C ALA A 459 -22.31 -22.74 18.84
N LEU A 460 -22.01 -23.65 17.91
CA LEU A 460 -21.18 -24.84 18.18
C LEU A 460 -19.77 -24.44 18.64
N GLN A 461 -19.15 -23.49 17.94
CA GLN A 461 -17.84 -22.96 18.33
C GLN A 461 -17.87 -22.36 19.75
N GLY A 462 -18.94 -21.65 20.11
CA GLY A 462 -19.14 -21.12 21.46
C GLY A 462 -19.22 -22.23 22.52
N LEU A 463 -19.97 -23.30 22.24
CA LEU A 463 -20.07 -24.47 23.13
C LEU A 463 -18.71 -25.13 23.35
N PHE A 464 -17.93 -25.35 22.29
CA PHE A 464 -16.62 -25.98 22.39
C PHE A 464 -15.58 -25.09 23.08
N LEU A 465 -15.66 -23.77 22.86
CA LEU A 465 -14.81 -22.81 23.57
C LEU A 465 -15.13 -22.68 25.06
N HIS A 466 -16.37 -22.94 25.47
CA HIS A 466 -16.74 -23.00 26.88
C HIS A 466 -16.19 -24.27 27.55
N ASN A 467 -16.13 -25.38 26.81
CA ASN A 467 -15.78 -26.72 27.31
C ASN A 467 -14.41 -27.19 26.82
N LYS A 468 -13.39 -26.34 26.97
CA LYS A 468 -12.03 -26.64 26.48
C LYS A 468 -11.46 -27.86 27.18
N GLY A 469 -11.19 -28.92 26.41
CA GLY A 469 -10.64 -30.17 26.92
C GLY A 469 -11.62 -31.04 27.71
N ASP A 470 -12.89 -30.62 27.85
CA ASP A 470 -13.94 -31.38 28.52
C ASP A 470 -14.96 -31.92 27.51
N ILE A 471 -14.79 -33.19 27.15
CA ILE A 471 -15.65 -33.91 26.19
C ILE A 471 -17.05 -34.12 26.76
N GLU A 472 -17.17 -34.55 28.02
CA GLU A 472 -18.47 -34.85 28.65
C GLU A 472 -19.26 -33.57 28.90
N GLY A 473 -18.59 -32.48 29.29
CA GLY A 473 -19.19 -31.16 29.41
C GLY A 473 -19.76 -30.67 28.08
N ALA A 474 -19.03 -30.83 26.97
CA ALA A 474 -19.51 -30.46 25.65
C ALA A 474 -20.76 -31.25 25.21
N ILE A 475 -20.80 -32.56 25.47
CA ILE A 475 -21.94 -33.43 25.13
C ILE A 475 -23.17 -33.12 25.98
N SER A 476 -23.00 -32.95 27.29
CA SER A 476 -24.11 -32.66 28.21
C SER A 476 -24.72 -31.27 27.99
N MET A 477 -23.89 -30.25 27.74
CA MET A 477 -24.35 -28.88 27.48
C MET A 477 -24.90 -28.65 26.07
N ALA A 478 -24.86 -29.64 25.18
CA ALA A 478 -25.45 -29.54 23.84
C ALA A 478 -26.95 -29.17 23.88
N GLU A 479 -27.67 -29.54 24.95
CA GLU A 479 -29.07 -29.14 25.18
C GLU A 479 -29.26 -27.62 25.24
N GLY A 480 -28.28 -26.86 25.73
CA GLY A 480 -28.34 -25.40 25.81
C GLY A 480 -28.43 -24.71 24.44
N LEU A 481 -27.98 -25.39 23.37
CA LEU A 481 -28.12 -24.91 22.00
C LEU A 481 -29.57 -24.92 21.51
N VAL A 482 -30.40 -25.82 22.05
CA VAL A 482 -31.83 -25.89 21.74
C VAL A 482 -32.59 -24.71 22.39
N LEU A 483 -32.20 -24.30 23.60
CA LEU A 483 -32.84 -23.17 24.29
C LEU A 483 -32.51 -21.82 23.63
N THR A 484 -31.28 -21.67 23.13
CA THR A 484 -30.85 -20.48 22.37
C THR A 484 -31.58 -20.33 21.03
N ARG A 485 -32.08 -21.44 20.48
CA ARG A 485 -32.94 -21.45 19.28
C ARG A 485 -34.33 -20.86 19.57
N GLN A 486 -34.93 -21.17 20.72
CA GLN A 486 -36.28 -20.71 21.07
C GLN A 486 -36.37 -19.21 21.38
N SER A 487 -35.25 -18.56 21.75
CA SER A 487 -35.21 -17.11 22.01
C SER A 487 -34.94 -16.25 20.77
N ARG A 488 -34.64 -16.87 19.61
CA ARG A 488 -34.36 -16.19 18.33
C ARG A 488 -35.46 -16.36 17.28
N LEU A 489 -36.41 -17.26 17.51
CA LEU A 489 -37.69 -17.34 16.79
C LEU A 489 -38.67 -16.38 17.48
#